data_AF-A0A8R1IAK3-F1
#
_entry.id   AF-A0A8R1IAK3-F1
#
_cell.length_a   1.000
_cell.length_b   1.000
_cell.length_c   1.000
_cell.angle_alpha   90.00
_cell.angle_beta   90.00
_cell.angle_gamma   90.00
#
_symmetry.space_group_name_H-M   'P 1'
#
loop_
_entity.id
_entity.type
_entity.pdbx_description
1 polymer ?
#
loop_
_entity_poly.entity_id
_entity_poly.type
_entity_poly.pdbx_seq_one_letter_code
_entity_poly.pdbx_strand_id
1 'polypeptide(L)'
;MSSILVFDREHNFKKWYIYWLPKTKTLGVKDSCDVVYEKTCTLQERTELLKVSKSLLEEKWSSLFSECGLHIEEVADKELVLSFALQRNITLERTELTGKYDDALYLEYLRLKTLTNYSPLKRKRTASCADHSTFNNSEDIKPAAAAAEPKVAPVRKRTTRMAAKAAGPEFDSD
;
A
#
# COMPACT_ATOMS: atom_id res chain seq x y z
N MET A 1 7.83 7.45 -19.25
CA MET A 1 6.43 6.96 -19.25
C MET A 1 5.81 7.37 -17.93
N SER A 2 4.70 8.11 -17.93
CA SER A 2 3.98 8.41 -16.69
C SER A 2 3.00 7.27 -16.45
N SER A 3 3.31 6.38 -15.50
CA SER A 3 2.47 5.24 -15.17
C SER A 3 1.13 5.69 -14.59
N ILE A 4 0.07 4.99 -14.97
CA ILE A 4 -1.25 5.13 -14.35
C ILE A 4 -1.12 4.71 -12.87
N LEU A 5 -1.87 5.34 -11.98
CA LEU A 5 -1.99 4.90 -10.59
C LEU A 5 -3.39 4.32 -10.40
N VAL A 6 -3.51 3.17 -9.74
CA VAL A 6 -4.81 2.52 -9.54
C VAL A 6 -4.80 1.66 -8.28
N PHE A 7 -5.91 1.64 -7.55
CA PHE A 7 -6.16 0.67 -6.48
C PHE A 7 -7.65 0.36 -6.39
N ASP A 8 -7.99 -0.77 -5.77
CA ASP A 8 -9.37 -1.18 -5.54
C ASP A 8 -9.88 -0.83 -4.14
N ARG A 9 -11.17 -0.54 -4.05
CA ARG A 9 -11.91 -0.31 -2.81
C ARG A 9 -13.27 -0.99 -2.88
N GLU A 10 -13.76 -1.40 -1.72
CA GLU A 10 -15.12 -1.89 -1.56
C GLU A 10 -15.98 -0.79 -0.94
N HIS A 11 -17.16 -0.55 -1.51
CA HIS A 11 -18.16 0.41 -1.02
C HIS A 11 -19.55 -0.08 -1.45
N ASN A 12 -20.52 -0.10 -0.53
CA ASN A 12 -21.88 -0.63 -0.74
C ASN A 12 -21.91 -2.05 -1.35
N PHE A 13 -21.08 -2.97 -0.83
CA PHE A 13 -20.95 -4.36 -1.32
C PHE A 13 -20.53 -4.48 -2.79
N LYS A 14 -19.98 -3.41 -3.35
CA LYS A 14 -19.52 -3.33 -4.73
C LYS A 14 -18.05 -2.96 -4.77
N LYS A 15 -17.35 -3.54 -5.74
CA LYS A 15 -15.93 -3.26 -5.98
C LYS A 15 -15.78 -2.08 -6.93
N TRP A 16 -14.96 -1.12 -6.51
CA TRP A 16 -14.62 0.09 -7.24
C TRP A 16 -13.12 0.15 -7.46
N TYR A 17 -12.72 0.78 -8.56
CA TYR A 17 -11.35 1.03 -8.94
C TYR A 17 -11.14 2.54 -9.01
N ILE A 18 -10.28 3.05 -8.14
CA ILE A 18 -9.91 4.46 -8.11
C ILE A 18 -8.60 4.61 -8.87
N TYR A 19 -8.56 5.50 -9.85
CA TYR A 19 -7.41 5.67 -10.72
C TYR A 19 -7.03 7.11 -10.99
N TRP A 20 -5.75 7.31 -11.33
CA TRP A 20 -5.20 8.58 -11.76
C TRP A 20 -4.44 8.41 -13.07
N LEU A 21 -4.76 9.28 -14.03
CA LEU A 21 -4.11 9.39 -15.33
C LEU A 21 -3.20 10.62 -15.34
N PRO A 22 -1.87 10.49 -15.13
CA PRO A 22 -0.99 11.65 -15.02
C PRO A 22 -0.91 12.49 -16.30
N LYS A 23 -1.14 11.87 -17.47
CA LYS A 23 -1.07 12.51 -18.78
C LYS A 23 -2.19 13.54 -18.98
N THR A 24 -3.41 13.17 -18.60
CA THR A 24 -4.60 14.04 -18.71
C THR A 24 -4.92 14.75 -17.42
N LYS A 25 -4.22 14.41 -16.32
CA LYS A 25 -4.51 14.89 -14.95
C LYS A 25 -5.94 14.55 -14.53
N THR A 26 -6.40 13.35 -14.90
CA THR A 26 -7.76 12.87 -14.63
C THR A 26 -7.76 11.92 -13.43
N LEU A 27 -8.57 12.24 -12.43
CA LEU A 27 -8.95 11.35 -11.34
C LEU A 27 -10.26 10.67 -11.74
N GLY A 28 -10.32 9.36 -11.59
CA GLY A 28 -11.53 8.62 -11.92
C GLY A 28 -11.82 7.48 -10.96
N VAL A 29 -13.07 7.09 -10.95
CA VAL A 29 -13.60 5.96 -10.20
C VAL A 29 -14.50 5.17 -11.13
N LYS A 30 -14.20 3.88 -11.30
CA LYS A 30 -15.02 2.98 -12.10
C LYS A 30 -15.41 1.73 -11.34
N ASP A 31 -16.52 1.13 -11.70
CA ASP A 31 -16.87 -0.21 -11.25
C ASP A 31 -16.52 -1.28 -12.30
N SER A 32 -17.00 -2.51 -12.09
CA SER A 32 -16.90 -3.62 -13.03
C SER A 32 -17.99 -3.64 -14.11
N CYS A 33 -18.96 -2.74 -14.05
CA CYS A 33 -20.19 -2.74 -14.87
C CYS A 33 -20.32 -1.46 -15.71
N ASP A 34 -19.17 -0.85 -16.04
CA ASP A 34 -19.03 0.31 -16.91
C ASP A 34 -19.54 1.65 -16.37
N VAL A 35 -19.83 1.75 -15.06
CA VAL A 35 -20.08 3.06 -14.43
C VAL A 35 -18.75 3.74 -14.19
N VAL A 36 -18.60 4.95 -14.73
CA VAL A 36 -17.38 5.75 -14.65
C VAL A 36 -17.71 7.16 -14.15
N TYR A 37 -16.96 7.61 -13.15
CA TYR A 37 -16.95 8.99 -12.67
C TYR A 37 -15.56 9.55 -12.86
N GLU A 38 -15.45 10.72 -13.50
CA GLU A 38 -14.16 11.34 -13.78
C GLU A 38 -14.18 12.83 -13.46
N LYS A 39 -12.99 13.34 -13.15
CA LYS A 39 -12.72 14.77 -13.07
C LYS A 39 -11.30 15.05 -13.51
N THR A 40 -11.13 16.03 -14.39
CA THR A 40 -9.81 16.60 -14.65
C THR A 40 -9.45 17.53 -13.50
N CYS A 41 -8.40 17.19 -12.75
CA CYS A 41 -7.98 17.94 -11.58
C CYS A 41 -6.88 18.94 -11.94
N THR A 42 -7.12 20.20 -11.61
CA THR A 42 -6.10 21.26 -11.71
C THR A 42 -5.02 21.08 -10.65
N LEU A 43 -3.87 21.75 -10.85
CA LEU A 43 -2.82 21.78 -9.84
C LEU A 43 -3.33 22.32 -8.50
N GLN A 44 -4.16 23.37 -8.55
CA GLN A 44 -4.70 24.04 -7.38
C GLN A 44 -5.60 23.11 -6.56
N GLU A 45 -6.57 22.46 -7.20
CA GLU A 45 -7.47 21.52 -6.51
C GLU A 45 -6.70 20.40 -5.81
N ARG A 46 -5.67 19.84 -6.47
CA ARG A 46 -4.84 18.79 -5.85
C ARG A 46 -4.02 19.31 -4.67
N THR A 47 -3.47 20.53 -4.75
CA THR A 47 -2.76 21.15 -3.62
C THR A 47 -3.69 21.49 -2.46
N GLU A 48 -4.93 21.89 -2.75
CA GLU A 48 -5.94 22.20 -1.73
C GLU A 48 -6.46 20.93 -1.05
N LEU A 49 -6.68 19.86 -1.82
CA LEU A 49 -7.10 18.56 -1.31
C LEU A 49 -6.05 17.95 -0.38
N LEU A 50 -4.77 18.02 -0.74
CA LEU A 50 -3.69 17.47 0.09
C LEU A 50 -3.16 18.45 1.14
N LYS A 51 -3.48 19.75 1.02
CA LYS A 51 -2.91 20.85 1.83
C LYS A 51 -1.38 20.81 1.85
N VAL A 52 -0.78 20.68 0.67
CA VAL A 52 0.68 20.63 0.49
C VAL A 52 1.16 21.70 -0.48
N SER A 53 2.45 22.04 -0.40
CA SER A 53 3.08 22.93 -1.38
C SER A 53 3.11 22.28 -2.77
N LYS A 54 3.16 23.12 -3.82
CA LYS A 54 3.27 22.67 -5.21
C LYS A 54 4.50 21.77 -5.45
N SER A 55 5.59 22.02 -4.73
CA SER A 55 6.83 21.24 -4.83
C SER A 55 6.72 19.80 -4.33
N LEU A 56 5.83 19.54 -3.37
CA LEU A 56 5.63 18.22 -2.76
C LEU A 56 4.43 17.46 -3.34
N LEU A 57 3.68 18.10 -4.25
CA LEU A 57 2.38 17.59 -4.67
C LEU A 57 2.49 16.22 -5.34
N GLU A 58 3.35 16.07 -6.35
CA GLU A 58 3.39 14.83 -7.15
C GLU A 58 3.89 13.63 -6.31
N GLU A 59 4.80 13.85 -5.37
CA GLU A 59 5.23 12.84 -4.40
C GLU A 59 4.06 12.41 -3.50
N LYS A 60 3.39 13.37 -2.85
CA LYS A 60 2.27 13.11 -1.94
C LYS A 60 1.05 12.52 -2.65
N TRP A 61 0.81 12.94 -3.89
CA TRP A 61 -0.21 12.35 -4.74
C TRP A 61 0.10 10.90 -5.08
N SER A 62 1.35 10.56 -5.38
CA SER A 62 1.73 9.16 -5.64
C SER A 62 1.65 8.29 -4.37
N SER A 63 2.05 8.83 -3.22
CA SER A 63 1.90 8.18 -1.92
C SER A 63 0.42 7.91 -1.58
N LEU A 64 -0.48 8.86 -1.86
CA LEU A 64 -1.92 8.71 -1.65
C LEU A 64 -2.47 7.44 -2.31
N PHE A 65 -2.07 7.16 -3.54
CA PHE A 65 -2.50 5.95 -4.26
C PHE A 65 -1.83 4.69 -3.73
N SER A 66 -0.54 4.78 -3.38
CA SER A 66 0.20 3.64 -2.80
C SER A 66 -0.37 3.22 -1.44
N GLU A 67 -0.88 4.18 -0.68
CA GLU A 67 -1.46 3.99 0.65
C GLU A 67 -2.99 3.79 0.62
N CYS A 68 -3.61 3.78 -0.57
CA CYS A 68 -5.06 3.64 -0.75
C CYS A 68 -5.87 4.67 0.08
N GLY A 69 -5.38 5.93 0.14
CA GLY A 69 -5.88 6.95 1.07
C GLY A 69 -7.14 7.70 0.64
N LEU A 70 -7.69 7.43 -0.56
CA LEU A 70 -8.99 7.96 -0.97
C LEU A 70 -10.10 6.97 -0.59
N HIS A 71 -11.21 7.52 -0.10
CA HIS A 71 -12.41 6.79 0.31
C HIS A 71 -13.61 7.28 -0.48
N ILE A 72 -14.53 6.37 -0.81
CA ILE A 72 -15.82 6.74 -1.39
C ILE A 72 -16.75 7.08 -0.23
N GLU A 73 -17.20 8.33 -0.15
CA GLU A 73 -18.19 8.77 0.84
C GLU A 73 -19.61 8.56 0.33
N GLU A 74 -19.87 9.01 -0.89
CA GLU A 74 -21.19 9.01 -1.49
C GLU A 74 -21.12 8.68 -2.98
N VAL A 75 -22.09 7.88 -3.42
CA VAL A 75 -22.29 7.54 -4.83
C VAL A 75 -23.72 7.92 -5.20
N ALA A 76 -23.87 8.89 -6.10
CA ALA A 76 -25.13 9.31 -6.66
C ALA A 76 -25.18 9.06 -8.17
N ASP A 77 -26.36 9.22 -8.78
CA ASP A 77 -26.56 8.92 -10.21
C ASP A 77 -25.74 9.80 -11.16
N LYS A 78 -25.40 11.02 -10.73
CA LYS A 78 -24.68 12.03 -11.53
C LYS A 78 -23.28 12.34 -11.00
N GLU A 79 -23.02 12.05 -9.73
CA GLU A 79 -21.79 12.44 -9.07
C GLU A 79 -21.33 11.41 -8.04
N LEU A 80 -20.03 11.40 -7.76
CA LEU A 80 -19.42 10.57 -6.73
C LEU A 80 -18.48 11.42 -5.90
N VAL A 81 -18.59 11.31 -4.58
CA VAL A 81 -17.76 12.06 -3.64
C VAL A 81 -16.66 11.16 -3.10
N LEU A 82 -15.42 11.52 -3.39
CA LEU A 82 -14.25 10.95 -2.73
C LEU A 82 -13.81 11.83 -1.57
N SER A 83 -13.38 11.22 -0.48
CA SER A 83 -12.72 11.92 0.61
C SER A 83 -11.30 11.46 0.86
N PHE A 84 -10.52 12.41 1.37
CA PHE A 84 -9.19 12.24 1.91
C PHE A 84 -9.14 12.89 3.29
N ALA A 85 -8.64 12.17 4.29
CA ALA A 85 -8.41 12.67 5.65
C ALA A 85 -9.58 13.52 6.22
N LEU A 86 -10.60 12.84 6.75
CA LEU A 86 -11.70 13.30 7.62
C LEU A 86 -12.48 14.59 7.26
N GLN A 87 -12.22 15.29 6.15
CA GLN A 87 -12.99 16.48 5.74
C GLN A 87 -12.62 17.06 4.37
N ARG A 88 -11.76 16.40 3.58
CA ARG A 88 -11.32 16.95 2.29
C ARG A 88 -11.90 16.14 1.16
N ASN A 89 -12.86 16.75 0.47
CA ASN A 89 -13.68 16.04 -0.50
C ASN A 89 -13.36 16.52 -1.92
N ILE A 90 -13.48 15.60 -2.86
CA ILE A 90 -13.46 15.89 -4.28
C ILE A 90 -14.63 15.16 -4.95
N THR A 91 -15.47 15.95 -5.61
CA THR A 91 -16.61 15.44 -6.37
C THR A 91 -16.17 15.12 -7.79
N LEU A 92 -16.60 13.96 -8.29
CA LEU A 92 -16.39 13.48 -9.66
C LEU A 92 -17.74 13.43 -10.37
N GLU A 93 -17.75 13.74 -11.66
CA GLU A 93 -18.98 13.72 -12.46
C GLU A 93 -19.09 12.41 -13.22
N ARG A 94 -20.31 11.87 -13.28
CA ARG A 94 -20.58 10.67 -14.07
C ARG A 94 -20.35 10.99 -15.54
N THR A 95 -19.52 10.17 -16.17
CA THR A 95 -19.15 10.32 -17.57
C THR A 95 -19.63 9.10 -18.34
N GLU A 96 -20.22 9.30 -19.51
CA GLU A 96 -20.51 8.22 -20.45
C GLU A 96 -19.18 7.71 -21.00
N LEU A 97 -18.92 6.40 -20.88
CA LEU A 97 -17.62 5.79 -21.15
C LEU A 97 -16.92 6.39 -22.36
N THR A 98 -15.79 7.07 -22.12
CA THR A 98 -14.73 7.03 -23.12
C THR A 98 -14.00 5.71 -22.86
N GLY A 99 -14.36 4.64 -23.58
CA GLY A 99 -13.74 3.30 -23.50
C GLY A 99 -12.25 3.27 -23.89
N LYS A 100 -11.51 4.37 -23.66
CA LYS A 100 -10.11 4.58 -24.04
C LYS A 100 -9.14 4.04 -22.99
N TYR A 101 -9.59 3.74 -21.77
CA TYR A 101 -8.69 3.47 -20.64
C TYR A 101 -8.86 2.10 -19.97
N ASP A 102 -9.84 1.29 -20.37
CA ASP A 102 -10.15 0.03 -19.68
C ASP A 102 -8.99 -0.97 -19.69
N ASP A 103 -8.36 -1.20 -20.85
CA ASP A 103 -7.23 -2.13 -20.95
C ASP A 103 -6.00 -1.64 -20.18
N ALA A 104 -5.71 -0.33 -20.26
CA ALA A 104 -4.55 0.25 -19.61
C ALA A 104 -4.71 0.25 -18.07
N LEU A 105 -5.91 0.52 -17.57
CA LEU A 105 -6.25 0.46 -16.16
C LEU A 105 -6.16 -0.97 -15.62
N TYR A 106 -6.69 -1.94 -16.37
CA TYR A 106 -6.66 -3.34 -16.00
C TYR A 106 -5.23 -3.91 -15.95
N LEU A 107 -4.40 -3.60 -16.94
CA LEU A 107 -3.00 -4.03 -16.98
C LEU A 107 -2.17 -3.44 -15.83
N GLU A 108 -2.35 -2.16 -15.51
CA GLU A 108 -1.63 -1.53 -14.39
C GLU A 108 -2.12 -2.09 -13.03
N TYR A 109 -3.42 -2.36 -12.89
CA TYR A 109 -3.95 -3.03 -11.72
C TYR A 109 -3.35 -4.42 -11.51
N LEU A 110 -3.28 -5.23 -12.58
CA LEU A 110 -2.63 -6.54 -12.55
C LEU A 110 -1.14 -6.43 -12.19
N ARG A 111 -0.44 -5.44 -12.73
CA ARG A 111 0.97 -5.16 -12.41
C ARG A 111 1.14 -4.85 -10.91
N LEU A 112 0.30 -4.00 -10.34
CA LEU A 112 0.36 -3.65 -8.92
C LEU A 112 0.02 -4.84 -8.02
N LYS A 113 -0.97 -5.66 -8.40
CA LYS A 113 -1.28 -6.91 -7.68
C LYS A 113 -0.15 -7.93 -7.71
N THR A 114 0.52 -8.10 -8.84
CA THR A 114 1.63 -9.06 -8.95
C THR A 114 2.86 -8.60 -8.17
N LEU A 115 3.09 -7.29 -8.06
CA LEU A 115 4.17 -6.71 -7.24
C LEU A 115 3.93 -6.88 -5.73
N THR A 116 2.70 -6.73 -5.24
CA THR A 116 2.38 -6.90 -3.80
C THR A 116 2.38 -8.37 -3.34
N ASN A 117 2.28 -9.33 -4.28
CA ASN A 117 2.39 -10.76 -3.98
C ASN A 117 3.84 -11.27 -3.86
N TYR A 118 4.86 -10.44 -4.13
CA TYR A 118 6.23 -10.73 -3.69
C TYR A 118 6.37 -10.41 -2.20
N SER A 119 5.97 -11.38 -1.37
CA SER A 119 6.31 -11.46 0.06
C SER A 119 7.78 -11.08 0.28
N PRO A 120 8.11 -10.31 1.34
CA PRO A 120 9.49 -9.94 1.62
C PRO A 120 10.30 -11.21 1.75
N LEU A 121 11.21 -11.44 0.80
CA LEU A 121 12.24 -12.46 0.91
C LEU A 121 12.82 -12.33 2.31
N LYS A 122 12.60 -13.36 3.13
CA LYS A 122 13.19 -13.51 4.45
C LYS A 122 14.67 -13.19 4.30
N ARG A 123 15.11 -12.02 4.77
CA ARG A 123 16.54 -11.74 4.96
C ARG A 123 17.00 -12.75 5.99
N LYS A 124 17.56 -13.85 5.50
CA LYS A 124 18.32 -14.79 6.31
C LYS A 124 19.47 -13.97 6.85
N ARG A 125 19.39 -13.59 8.13
CA ARG A 125 20.48 -12.95 8.87
C ARG A 125 21.68 -13.88 8.77
N THR A 126 22.65 -13.58 7.92
CA THR A 126 24.03 -13.99 8.15
C THR A 126 24.61 -12.95 9.10
N ALA A 127 24.57 -13.27 10.38
CA ALA A 127 25.49 -12.67 11.32
C ALA A 127 26.89 -13.19 10.97
N SER A 128 27.85 -12.29 10.84
CA SER A 128 29.26 -12.64 10.95
C SER A 128 29.95 -11.42 11.54
N CYS A 129 30.52 -11.63 12.73
CA CYS A 129 31.30 -10.66 13.48
C CYS A 129 32.40 -10.03 12.63
N ALA A 130 32.65 -8.75 12.89
CA ALA A 130 33.95 -8.15 12.64
C ALA A 130 34.90 -8.67 13.72
N ASP A 131 36.02 -9.26 13.31
CA ASP A 131 37.24 -9.32 14.13
C ASP A 131 38.39 -8.79 13.26
N HIS A 132 39.00 -7.71 13.72
CA HIS A 132 40.22 -7.14 13.19
C HIS A 132 41.42 -7.79 13.91
N SER A 133 42.33 -8.45 13.19
CA SER A 133 43.78 -8.18 13.25
C SER A 133 44.61 -9.16 12.40
N THR A 134 45.29 -8.58 11.40
CA THR A 134 46.68 -8.82 10.91
C THR A 134 47.40 -10.15 11.23
N PHE A 135 47.86 -10.89 10.20
CA PHE A 135 49.28 -10.97 9.78
C PHE A 135 49.49 -11.95 8.58
N ASN A 136 50.33 -11.51 7.64
CA ASN A 136 51.16 -12.17 6.61
C ASN A 136 50.95 -13.59 6.04
N ASN A 137 51.25 -13.60 4.73
CA ASN A 137 51.95 -14.59 3.90
C ASN A 137 51.18 -15.73 3.21
N SER A 138 51.44 -15.78 1.90
CA SER A 138 51.25 -16.90 0.99
C SER A 138 52.00 -18.14 1.50
N GLU A 139 51.39 -19.31 1.39
CA GLU A 139 51.82 -20.43 0.53
C GLU A 139 50.97 -21.69 0.83
N ASP A 140 50.41 -22.24 -0.24
CA ASP A 140 50.37 -23.67 -0.57
C ASP A 140 49.59 -24.76 0.24
N ILE A 141 48.93 -25.62 -0.56
CA ILE A 141 48.66 -27.08 -0.40
C ILE A 141 47.36 -27.57 0.33
N LYS A 142 46.57 -28.35 -0.44
CA LYS A 142 45.47 -29.31 -0.11
C LYS A 142 46.02 -30.59 0.60
N PRO A 143 45.25 -31.64 0.99
CA PRO A 143 43.86 -31.78 1.47
C PRO A 143 43.74 -32.68 2.76
N ALA A 144 42.51 -33.05 3.14
CA ALA A 144 42.09 -34.30 3.84
C ALA A 144 41.61 -34.25 5.32
N ALA A 145 40.36 -34.73 5.48
CA ALA A 145 39.79 -35.66 6.47
C ALA A 145 39.80 -35.41 8.01
N ALA A 146 38.70 -35.90 8.63
CA ALA A 146 38.44 -36.14 10.07
C ALA A 146 38.19 -34.87 10.93
N ALA A 147 37.36 -34.84 11.99
CA ALA A 147 36.35 -35.70 12.58
C ALA A 147 35.68 -34.87 13.72
N ALA A 148 34.51 -35.32 14.18
CA ALA A 148 33.95 -35.15 15.53
C ALA A 148 33.44 -33.77 16.03
N GLU A 149 32.12 -33.79 16.33
CA GLU A 149 31.26 -32.98 17.22
C GLU A 149 31.90 -32.42 18.52
N PRO A 150 31.39 -31.33 19.19
CA PRO A 150 30.09 -31.39 19.93
C PRO A 150 29.30 -30.08 20.28
N LYS A 151 27.99 -30.30 20.51
CA LYS A 151 27.11 -29.82 21.61
C LYS A 151 26.62 -28.34 21.75
N VAL A 152 25.32 -28.30 22.11
CA VAL A 152 24.54 -27.38 22.99
C VAL A 152 23.58 -26.38 22.33
N ALA A 153 22.29 -26.65 22.55
CA ALA A 153 21.14 -25.81 22.21
C ALA A 153 20.87 -24.72 23.26
N PRO A 154 20.41 -23.50 22.89
CA PRO A 154 19.98 -22.52 23.86
C PRO A 154 18.47 -22.60 24.18
N VAL A 155 18.19 -22.53 25.48
CA VAL A 155 16.90 -22.55 26.16
C VAL A 155 16.02 -21.34 25.77
N ARG A 156 14.78 -21.59 25.33
CA ARG A 156 13.74 -20.57 25.11
C ARG A 156 13.10 -20.18 26.46
N LYS A 157 13.23 -18.92 26.86
CA LYS A 157 12.42 -18.34 27.95
C LYS A 157 11.04 -17.96 27.41
N ARG A 158 10.02 -18.52 28.06
CA ARG A 158 8.58 -18.43 27.77
C ARG A 158 8.01 -17.35 28.71
N THR A 159 7.34 -16.33 28.17
CA THR A 159 6.52 -15.42 28.99
C THR A 159 5.08 -15.52 28.55
N THR A 160 4.28 -16.08 29.46
CA THR A 160 2.83 -16.27 29.38
C THR A 160 2.14 -14.94 29.64
N ARG A 161 1.17 -14.54 28.80
CA ARG A 161 0.23 -13.46 29.10
C ARG A 161 -1.15 -14.08 29.29
N MET A 162 -1.66 -14.04 30.52
CA MET A 162 -2.98 -14.55 30.87
C MET A 162 -4.10 -13.62 30.39
N ALA A 163 -5.25 -14.23 30.05
CA ALA A 163 -6.44 -13.58 29.53
C ALA A 163 -7.58 -13.52 30.56
N ALA A 164 -8.33 -12.42 30.45
CA ALA A 164 -9.76 -12.17 30.69
C ALA A 164 -10.44 -12.47 32.04
N LYS A 165 -11.25 -11.50 32.50
CA LYS A 165 -12.67 -11.75 32.80
C LYS A 165 -13.52 -10.48 32.67
N ALA A 166 -14.68 -10.62 32.05
CA ALA A 166 -15.75 -9.63 31.91
C ALA A 166 -16.71 -9.66 33.10
N ALA A 167 -17.37 -8.53 33.38
CA ALA A 167 -18.70 -8.45 33.99
C ALA A 167 -19.31 -7.05 33.71
N GLY A 168 -20.58 -7.04 33.32
CA GLY A 168 -21.38 -5.85 32.97
C GLY A 168 -22.01 -5.15 34.19
N PRO A 169 -23.03 -4.28 33.97
CA PRO A 169 -23.30 -3.11 34.81
C PRO A 169 -24.36 -3.34 35.89
N GLU A 170 -24.27 -2.59 36.99
CA GLU A 170 -25.39 -2.34 37.91
C GLU A 170 -25.57 -0.82 38.07
N PHE A 171 -26.82 -0.40 37.90
CA PHE A 171 -27.33 0.96 38.05
C PHE A 171 -28.10 0.96 39.37
N ASP A 172 -27.63 1.71 40.36
CA ASP A 172 -28.32 1.85 41.64
C ASP A 172 -28.91 3.24 41.76
N SER A 173 -30.16 3.28 42.20
CA SER A 173 -30.99 4.47 42.37
C SER A 173 -31.12 4.77 43.86
N ASP A 174 -30.78 5.99 44.27
CA ASP A 174 -31.38 6.71 45.40
C ASP A 174 -31.14 8.22 45.23
#